data_AF-A0A842L2E3-F1
#
_entry.id   AF-A0A842L2E3-F1
#
_cell.length_a   1.000
_cell.length_b   1.000
_cell.length_c   1.000
_cell.angle_alpha   90.00
_cell.angle_beta   90.00
_cell.angle_gamma   90.00
#
_symmetry.space_group_name_H-M   'P 1'
#
loop_
_entity.id
_entity.type
_entity.pdbx_description
1 polymer ?
#
loop_
_entity_poly.entity_id
_entity_poly.type
_entity_poly.pdbx_seq_one_letter_code
_entity_poly.pdbx_strand_id
1 'polypeptide(L)'
;MLENTLKKLASVEPKKMITYPLIIFLVSVLLLAVHFPNLGTDLKGGVVITLHGGNADSQEVENLLKQQGFDVTVREIKSITGDTRIEIKASTDVNVQEIISIVKSKYPDVTISQTQFGPSLSRTAQEQSLKAVSMAFIGMAVVVFLFFRIPLPSLTVIFSAFSDMVIALALMSVFGLELTQATIAALLMLIGYSVDSNILLTTKLLRRKEDTIEGAYFSAVSTGFTMSTTTLGALASLWVLSQAEVIDMIATVLIFGLLADFMNTWILNAGVLRWYLQRGEKR
;
A
#
# COMPACT_ATOMS: atom_id res chain seq x y z
N MET A 1 18.40 17.19 -17.46
CA MET A 1 17.99 17.67 -16.12
C MET A 1 17.98 16.53 -15.09
N LEU A 2 17.38 15.37 -15.39
CA LEU A 2 17.39 14.18 -14.51
C LEU A 2 18.80 13.69 -14.15
N GLU A 3 19.71 13.63 -15.12
CA GLU A 3 21.08 13.11 -14.93
C GLU A 3 21.89 13.93 -13.90
N ASN A 4 21.73 15.25 -13.90
CA ASN A 4 22.39 16.14 -12.92
C ASN A 4 21.80 15.99 -11.52
N THR A 5 20.48 15.79 -11.38
CA THR A 5 19.84 15.52 -10.09
C THR A 5 20.27 14.17 -9.51
N LEU A 6 20.37 13.14 -10.37
CA LEU A 6 20.84 11.81 -9.99
C LEU A 6 22.32 11.80 -9.57
N LYS A 7 23.18 12.55 -10.29
CA LYS A 7 24.59 12.76 -9.88
C LYS A 7 24.69 13.51 -8.54
N LYS A 8 23.77 14.44 -8.27
CA LYS A 8 23.70 15.15 -6.97
C LYS A 8 23.28 14.24 -5.82
N LEU A 9 22.42 13.24 -6.07
CA LEU A 9 22.10 12.21 -5.07
C LEU A 9 23.31 11.32 -4.78
N ALA A 10 24.10 10.99 -5.81
CA ALA A 10 25.31 10.19 -5.66
C ALA A 10 26.39 10.89 -4.79
N SER A 11 26.45 12.22 -4.78
CA SER A 11 27.44 12.96 -3.97
C SER A 11 27.02 13.21 -2.51
N VAL A 12 25.82 12.81 -2.09
CA VAL A 12 25.38 12.96 -0.70
C VAL A 12 26.13 11.98 0.20
N GLU A 13 26.54 12.46 1.39
CA GLU A 13 27.17 11.63 2.40
C GLU A 13 26.24 10.47 2.82
N PRO A 14 26.72 9.21 2.85
CA PRO A 14 25.90 8.05 3.17
C PRO A 14 25.10 8.17 4.48
N LYS A 15 25.66 8.85 5.48
CA LYS A 15 24.99 9.08 6.78
C LYS A 15 23.74 9.96 6.65
N LYS A 16 23.77 10.99 5.79
CA LYS A 16 22.63 11.89 5.56
C LYS A 16 21.55 11.23 4.71
N MET A 17 21.94 10.33 3.80
CA MET A 17 20.98 9.52 3.05
C MET A 17 20.12 8.67 3.98
N ILE A 18 20.72 8.04 4.99
CA ILE A 18 20.01 7.17 5.93
C ILE A 18 19.00 7.94 6.81
N THR A 19 19.33 9.17 7.22
CA THR A 19 18.53 9.90 8.20
C THR A 19 17.13 10.30 7.70
N TYR A 20 16.99 10.73 6.44
CA TYR A 20 15.69 11.23 5.95
C TYR A 20 14.61 10.14 5.87
N PRO A 21 14.85 8.98 5.25
CA PRO A 21 13.87 7.90 5.21
C PRO A 21 13.57 7.34 6.60
N LEU A 22 14.57 7.33 7.49
CA LEU A 22 14.37 6.86 8.86
C LEU A 22 13.47 7.80 9.68
N ILE A 23 13.56 9.12 9.46
CA ILE A 23 12.63 10.09 10.06
C ILE A 23 11.21 9.84 9.54
N ILE A 24 11.04 9.66 8.23
CA ILE A 24 9.72 9.40 7.64
C ILE A 24 9.13 8.10 8.19
N PHE A 25 9.94 7.03 8.29
CA PHE A 25 9.55 5.78 8.93
C PHE A 25 9.08 5.99 10.38
N LEU A 26 9.84 6.74 11.19
CA LEU A 26 9.45 7.03 12.58
C LEU A 26 8.16 7.83 12.68
N VAL A 27 7.96 8.81 11.79
CA VAL A 27 6.70 9.57 11.70
C VAL A 27 5.54 8.63 11.32
N SER A 28 5.73 7.75 10.35
CA SER A 28 4.74 6.75 9.94
C SER A 28 4.38 5.79 11.09
N VAL A 29 5.36 5.32 11.86
CA VAL A 29 5.12 4.50 13.06
C VAL A 29 4.30 5.27 14.09
N LEU A 30 4.65 6.54 14.35
CA LEU A 30 3.91 7.38 15.29
C LEU A 30 2.47 7.62 14.83
N LEU A 31 2.27 7.90 13.54
CA LEU A 31 0.93 8.05 12.95
C LEU A 31 0.09 6.78 13.13
N LEU A 32 0.66 5.61 12.87
CA LEU A 32 -0.03 4.33 13.07
C LEU A 32 -0.33 4.02 14.54
N ALA A 33 0.53 4.47 15.46
CA ALA A 33 0.30 4.30 16.89
C ALA A 33 -0.89 5.13 17.39
N VAL A 34 -1.15 6.29 16.79
CA VAL A 34 -2.27 7.17 17.15
C VAL A 34 -3.54 6.80 16.37
N HIS A 35 -3.40 6.57 15.06
CA HIS A 35 -4.50 6.27 14.15
C HIS A 35 -4.12 5.08 13.25
N PHE A 36 -4.60 3.90 13.62
CA PHE A 36 -4.49 2.72 12.77
C PHE A 36 -5.61 2.72 11.71
N PRO A 37 -5.36 2.26 10.45
CA PRO A 37 -6.40 2.15 9.44
C PRO A 37 -7.60 1.32 9.92
N ASN A 38 -8.81 1.80 9.63
CA ASN A 38 -10.02 1.07 9.98
C ASN A 38 -10.08 -0.27 9.24
N LEU A 39 -10.56 -1.32 9.91
CA LEU A 39 -10.80 -2.61 9.27
C LEU A 39 -12.01 -2.50 8.34
N GLY A 40 -11.86 -3.00 7.12
CA GLY A 40 -12.95 -3.10 6.15
C GLY A 40 -13.99 -4.14 6.56
N THR A 41 -15.17 -4.04 5.95
CA THR A 41 -16.32 -4.91 6.28
C THR A 41 -16.04 -6.40 6.07
N ASP A 42 -15.15 -6.75 5.15
CA ASP A 42 -14.71 -8.12 4.89
C ASP A 42 -13.89 -8.71 6.04
N LEU A 43 -13.14 -7.89 6.77
CA LEU A 43 -12.37 -8.27 7.94
C LEU A 43 -13.14 -8.06 9.25
N LYS A 44 -13.94 -7.01 9.37
CA LYS A 44 -14.71 -6.70 10.59
C LYS A 44 -16.00 -7.53 10.71
N GLY A 45 -16.56 -7.96 9.57
CA GLY A 45 -17.91 -8.49 9.47
C GLY A 45 -18.93 -7.36 9.30
N GLY A 46 -19.98 -7.62 8.52
CA GLY A 46 -21.02 -6.63 8.22
C GLY A 46 -21.68 -6.86 6.88
N VAL A 47 -22.45 -5.88 6.43
CA VAL A 47 -23.17 -5.90 5.16
C VAL A 47 -22.77 -4.68 4.35
N VAL A 48 -22.49 -4.89 3.07
CA VAL A 48 -22.28 -3.84 2.08
C VAL A 48 -23.45 -3.87 1.11
N ILE A 49 -24.13 -2.74 0.97
CA ILE A 49 -25.24 -2.55 0.02
C ILE A 49 -24.78 -1.52 -0.99
N THR A 50 -24.71 -1.89 -2.26
CA THR A 50 -24.27 -1.01 -3.35
C THR A 50 -25.48 -0.61 -4.18
N LEU A 51 -25.68 0.70 -4.29
CA LEU A 51 -26.69 1.33 -5.13
C LEU A 51 -26.04 1.69 -6.47
N HIS A 52 -26.64 1.24 -7.56
CA HIS A 52 -26.22 1.49 -8.94
C HIS A 52 -27.23 2.39 -9.63
N GLY A 53 -26.73 3.48 -10.23
CA GLY A 53 -27.53 4.44 -10.98
C GLY A 53 -28.38 5.36 -10.08
N GLY A 54 -29.01 6.36 -10.72
CA GLY A 54 -29.85 7.36 -10.06
C GLY A 54 -29.09 8.59 -9.54
N ASN A 55 -29.81 9.69 -9.31
CA ASN A 55 -29.30 10.92 -8.69
C ASN A 55 -29.35 10.83 -7.15
N ALA A 56 -29.03 9.67 -6.60
CA ALA A 56 -29.02 9.52 -5.14
C ALA A 56 -27.84 10.34 -4.57
N ASP A 57 -28.09 11.08 -3.50
CA ASP A 57 -27.06 11.81 -2.78
C ASP A 57 -26.59 10.98 -1.59
N SER A 58 -25.28 10.77 -1.47
CA SER A 58 -24.69 9.92 -0.43
C SER A 58 -24.95 10.45 0.99
N GLN A 59 -24.90 11.76 1.17
CA GLN A 59 -25.14 12.39 2.47
C GLN A 59 -26.63 12.33 2.85
N GLU A 60 -27.53 12.47 1.88
CA GLU A 60 -28.96 12.35 2.09
C GLU A 60 -29.37 10.92 2.43
N VAL A 61 -28.76 9.92 1.78
CA VAL A 61 -28.95 8.50 2.11
C VAL A 61 -28.44 8.20 3.52
N GLU A 62 -27.27 8.71 3.90
CA GLU A 62 -26.71 8.53 5.24
C GLU A 62 -27.61 9.13 6.31
N ASN A 63 -28.06 10.37 6.11
CA ASN A 63 -28.92 11.08 7.05
C ASN A 63 -30.28 10.39 7.21
N LEU A 64 -30.86 9.89 6.10
CA LEU A 64 -32.11 9.14 6.13
C LEU A 64 -32.00 7.88 7.00
N LEU A 65 -30.92 7.12 6.82
CA LEU A 65 -30.73 5.86 7.55
C LEU A 65 -30.37 6.11 9.03
N LYS A 66 -29.57 7.14 9.33
CA LYS A 66 -29.27 7.56 10.70
C LYS A 66 -30.51 8.05 11.45
N GLN A 67 -31.41 8.78 10.80
CA GLN A 67 -32.70 9.21 11.39
C GLN A 67 -33.61 8.03 11.73
N GLN A 68 -33.53 6.94 10.97
CA GLN A 68 -34.27 5.70 11.21
C GLN A 68 -33.59 4.80 12.26
N GLY A 69 -32.48 5.25 12.86
CA GLY A 69 -31.77 4.54 13.92
C GLY A 69 -30.72 3.53 13.45
N PHE A 70 -30.40 3.49 12.16
CA PHE A 70 -29.34 2.63 11.64
C PHE A 70 -27.97 3.31 11.72
N ASP A 71 -27.01 2.63 12.36
CA ASP A 71 -25.60 3.04 12.32
C ASP A 71 -24.97 2.55 11.02
N VAL A 72 -24.93 3.43 10.03
CA VAL A 72 -24.39 3.15 8.69
C VAL A 72 -23.32 4.16 8.32
N THR A 73 -22.34 3.69 7.54
CA THR A 73 -21.37 4.53 6.84
C THR A 73 -21.70 4.49 5.35
N VAL A 74 -21.93 5.64 4.75
CA VAL A 74 -22.25 5.75 3.32
C VAL A 74 -21.08 6.42 2.58
N ARG A 75 -20.68 5.87 1.45
CA ARG A 75 -19.63 6.44 0.59
C ARG A 75 -20.12 6.52 -0.85
N GLU A 76 -19.80 7.63 -1.50
CA GLU A 76 -20.05 7.84 -2.93
C GLU A 76 -18.81 7.47 -3.73
N ILE A 77 -19.01 6.76 -4.84
CA ILE A 77 -17.97 6.33 -5.75
C ILE A 77 -18.33 6.88 -7.13
N LYS A 78 -17.44 7.68 -7.70
CA LYS A 78 -17.61 8.26 -9.04
C LYS A 78 -16.64 7.59 -10.00
N SER A 79 -17.19 6.87 -10.98
CA SER A 79 -16.41 6.39 -12.12
C SER A 79 -16.12 7.56 -13.08
N ILE A 80 -14.96 7.53 -13.74
CA ILE A 80 -14.60 8.50 -14.78
C ILE A 80 -15.56 8.42 -15.98
N THR A 81 -16.21 7.27 -16.20
CA THR A 81 -17.25 7.10 -17.22
C THR A 81 -18.58 7.78 -16.88
N GLY A 82 -18.68 8.43 -15.71
CA GLY A 82 -19.89 9.11 -15.23
C GLY A 82 -20.86 8.23 -14.45
N ASP A 83 -20.56 6.94 -14.28
CA ASP A 83 -21.37 6.05 -13.44
C ASP A 83 -21.12 6.36 -11.95
N THR A 84 -22.17 6.70 -11.22
CA THR A 84 -22.10 7.02 -9.78
C THR A 84 -22.72 5.88 -9.00
N ARG A 85 -22.00 5.41 -7.98
CA ARG A 85 -22.43 4.32 -7.10
C ARG A 85 -22.36 4.78 -5.65
N ILE A 86 -23.27 4.29 -4.84
CA ILE A 86 -23.29 4.58 -3.40
C ILE A 86 -23.19 3.27 -2.66
N GLU A 87 -22.19 3.16 -1.79
CA GLU A 87 -22.06 2.03 -0.88
C GLU A 87 -22.54 2.41 0.52
N ILE A 88 -23.38 1.56 1.08
CA ILE A 88 -23.88 1.63 2.45
C ILE A 88 -23.29 0.45 3.20
N LYS A 89 -22.47 0.74 4.21
CA LYS A 89 -21.88 -0.26 5.10
C LYS A 89 -22.64 -0.27 6.43
N ALA A 90 -23.12 -1.45 6.83
CA ALA A 90 -23.88 -1.67 8.05
C ALA A 90 -23.35 -2.88 8.82
N SER A 91 -23.66 -2.95 10.12
CA SER A 91 -23.34 -4.11 10.96
C SER A 91 -24.19 -5.35 10.60
N THR A 92 -23.73 -6.55 11.00
CA THR A 92 -24.38 -7.82 10.62
C THR A 92 -25.76 -8.02 11.28
N ASP A 93 -26.01 -7.36 12.40
CA ASP A 93 -27.26 -7.41 13.18
C ASP A 93 -28.41 -6.60 12.55
N VAL A 94 -28.13 -5.83 11.51
CA VAL A 94 -29.10 -4.95 10.87
C VAL A 94 -29.98 -5.71 9.86
N ASN A 95 -31.27 -5.39 9.84
CA ASN A 95 -32.20 -5.92 8.84
C ASN A 95 -31.95 -5.28 7.47
N VAL A 96 -31.17 -5.96 6.63
CA VAL A 96 -30.80 -5.50 5.29
C VAL A 96 -32.02 -5.19 4.42
N GLN A 97 -33.11 -5.97 4.55
CA GLN A 97 -34.32 -5.75 3.75
C GLN A 97 -35.04 -4.46 4.11
N GLU A 98 -34.94 -4.03 5.38
CA GLU A 98 -35.49 -2.77 5.86
C GLU A 98 -34.71 -1.57 5.32
N ILE A 99 -33.37 -1.66 5.29
CA ILE A 99 -32.54 -0.63 4.64
C ILE A 99 -32.90 -0.54 3.15
N ILE A 100 -33.00 -1.69 2.46
CA ILE A 100 -33.32 -1.74 1.04
C ILE A 100 -34.70 -1.14 0.76
N SER A 101 -35.71 -1.41 1.58
CA SER A 101 -37.06 -0.88 1.39
C SER A 101 -37.11 0.64 1.61
N ILE A 102 -36.41 1.15 2.64
CA ILE A 102 -36.29 2.59 2.89
C ILE A 102 -35.62 3.28 1.70
N VAL A 103 -34.50 2.74 1.21
CA VAL A 103 -33.79 3.32 0.08
C VAL A 103 -34.64 3.30 -1.20
N LYS A 104 -35.28 2.18 -1.53
CA LYS A 104 -36.16 2.06 -2.71
C LYS A 104 -37.39 2.96 -2.63
N SER A 105 -37.89 3.26 -1.43
CA SER A 105 -39.05 4.14 -1.26
C SER A 105 -38.75 5.58 -1.72
N LYS A 106 -37.51 6.03 -1.55
CA LYS A 106 -37.05 7.36 -1.94
C LYS A 106 -36.41 7.39 -3.32
N TYR A 107 -35.73 6.31 -3.69
CA TYR A 107 -35.00 6.17 -4.94
C TYR A 107 -35.45 4.89 -5.67
N PRO A 108 -36.59 4.92 -6.38
CA PRO A 108 -37.14 3.73 -7.04
C PRO A 108 -36.32 3.26 -8.24
N ASP A 109 -35.54 4.16 -8.85
CA ASP A 109 -34.78 3.89 -10.08
C ASP A 109 -33.41 3.23 -9.83
N VAL A 110 -33.01 3.04 -8.56
CA VAL A 110 -31.68 2.49 -8.23
C VAL A 110 -31.70 0.96 -8.25
N THR A 111 -30.69 0.38 -8.89
CA THR A 111 -30.45 -1.07 -8.82
C THR A 111 -29.61 -1.37 -7.59
N ILE A 112 -30.01 -2.35 -6.78
CA ILE A 112 -29.35 -2.64 -5.51
C ILE A 112 -28.68 -4.01 -5.57
N SER A 113 -27.40 -4.06 -5.20
CA SER A 113 -26.68 -5.29 -4.91
C SER A 113 -26.28 -5.32 -3.43
N GLN A 114 -26.19 -6.51 -2.85
CA GLN A 114 -25.85 -6.70 -1.44
C GLN A 114 -24.78 -7.79 -1.29
N THR A 115 -23.83 -7.56 -0.41
CA THR A 115 -22.80 -8.52 -0.02
C THR A 115 -22.75 -8.59 1.51
N GLN A 116 -22.86 -9.80 2.06
CA GLN A 116 -22.83 -10.01 3.51
C GLN A 116 -21.59 -10.79 3.90
N PHE A 117 -20.89 -10.28 4.91
CA PHE A 117 -19.71 -10.89 5.52
C PHE A 117 -20.06 -11.35 6.94
N GLY A 118 -20.10 -12.67 7.12
CA GLY A 118 -20.38 -13.28 8.42
C GLY A 118 -19.23 -13.07 9.41
N PRO A 119 -19.49 -12.79 10.71
CA PRO A 119 -18.45 -12.51 11.71
C PRO A 119 -17.40 -13.63 11.85
N SER A 120 -17.81 -14.89 11.74
CA SER A 120 -16.90 -16.04 11.80
C SER A 120 -15.96 -16.12 10.60
N LEU A 121 -16.46 -15.83 9.40
CA LEU A 121 -15.67 -15.81 8.17
C LEU A 121 -14.69 -14.63 8.19
N SER A 122 -15.16 -13.45 8.60
CA SER A 122 -14.33 -12.25 8.74
C SER A 122 -13.22 -12.41 9.78
N ARG A 123 -13.51 -13.02 10.93
CA ARG A 123 -12.48 -13.36 11.93
C ARG A 123 -11.45 -14.35 11.37
N THR A 124 -11.89 -15.38 10.67
CA THR A 124 -10.99 -16.35 10.03
C THR A 124 -10.09 -15.66 9.00
N ALA A 125 -10.66 -14.74 8.20
CA ALA A 125 -9.91 -13.96 7.23
C ALA A 125 -8.87 -13.05 7.88
N GLN A 126 -9.18 -12.40 9.00
CA GLN A 126 -8.20 -11.62 9.77
C GLN A 126 -7.02 -12.48 10.23
N GLU A 127 -7.31 -13.64 10.83
CA GLU A 127 -6.27 -14.55 11.32
C GLU A 127 -5.41 -15.09 10.18
N GLN A 128 -6.02 -15.44 9.05
CA GLN A 128 -5.30 -15.90 7.86
C GLN A 128 -4.44 -14.79 7.25
N SER A 129 -4.95 -13.55 7.22
CA SER A 129 -4.22 -12.39 6.71
C SER A 129 -2.97 -12.10 7.54
N LEU A 130 -3.08 -12.13 8.87
CA LEU A 130 -1.93 -11.93 9.75
C LEU A 130 -0.89 -13.04 9.59
N LYS A 131 -1.34 -14.30 9.45
CA LYS A 131 -0.47 -15.45 9.17
C LYS A 131 0.22 -15.29 7.81
N ALA A 132 -0.50 -14.87 6.78
CA ALA A 132 0.04 -14.68 5.43
C ALA A 132 1.14 -13.61 5.40
N VAL A 133 0.91 -12.44 6.01
CA VAL A 133 1.92 -11.37 6.13
C VAL A 133 3.15 -11.87 6.90
N SER A 134 2.94 -12.54 8.03
CA SER A 134 4.06 -13.06 8.83
C SER A 134 4.90 -14.09 8.06
N MET A 135 4.25 -15.03 7.38
CA MET A 135 4.93 -16.03 6.54
C MET A 135 5.65 -15.39 5.34
N ALA A 136 5.05 -14.36 4.73
CA ALA A 136 5.68 -13.64 3.63
C ALA A 136 6.98 -12.95 4.07
N PHE A 137 6.99 -12.26 5.22
CA PHE A 137 8.20 -11.65 5.76
C PHE A 137 9.28 -12.67 6.13
N ILE A 138 8.89 -13.78 6.77
CA ILE A 138 9.84 -14.85 7.12
C ILE A 138 10.43 -15.48 5.85
N GLY A 139 9.60 -15.84 4.88
CA GLY A 139 10.05 -16.42 3.62
C GLY A 139 10.97 -15.47 2.85
N MET A 140 10.59 -14.19 2.76
CA MET A 140 11.39 -13.13 2.16
C MET A 140 12.74 -12.98 2.86
N ALA A 141 12.77 -12.92 4.19
CA ALA A 141 14.00 -12.80 4.96
C ALA A 141 14.94 -13.99 4.73
N VAL A 142 14.41 -15.21 4.68
CA VAL A 142 15.19 -16.43 4.39
C VAL A 142 15.79 -16.36 2.98
N VAL A 143 14.99 -16.03 1.96
CA VAL A 143 15.46 -15.94 0.57
C VAL A 143 16.56 -14.89 0.43
N VAL A 144 16.35 -13.69 0.97
CA VAL A 144 17.31 -12.58 0.93
C VAL A 144 18.60 -12.94 1.68
N PHE A 145 18.51 -13.61 2.82
CA PHE A 145 19.68 -14.06 3.58
C PHE A 145 20.47 -15.14 2.82
N LEU A 146 19.80 -16.14 2.23
CA LEU A 146 20.45 -17.20 1.47
C LEU A 146 21.11 -16.69 0.18
N PHE A 147 20.52 -15.66 -0.45
CA PHE A 147 21.01 -15.08 -1.69
C PHE A 147 22.30 -14.28 -1.48
N PHE A 148 22.33 -13.38 -0.49
CA PHE A 148 23.50 -12.52 -0.24
C PHE A 148 24.53 -13.16 0.68
N ARG A 149 24.10 -13.97 1.66
CA ARG A 149 24.95 -14.57 2.71
C ARG A 149 25.79 -13.56 3.51
N ILE A 150 25.37 -12.30 3.52
CA ILE A 150 26.03 -11.21 4.28
C ILE A 150 24.96 -10.58 5.18
N PRO A 151 25.12 -10.62 6.52
CA PRO A 151 24.08 -10.18 7.45
C PRO A 151 23.63 -8.73 7.25
N LEU A 152 24.55 -7.80 7.04
CA LEU A 152 24.22 -6.37 6.99
C LEU A 152 23.40 -5.98 5.74
N PRO A 153 23.80 -6.32 4.50
CA PRO A 153 22.95 -6.15 3.32
C PRO A 153 21.58 -6.83 3.45
N SER A 154 21.55 -8.09 3.92
CA SER A 154 20.28 -8.83 4.07
C SER A 154 19.32 -8.15 5.05
N LEU A 155 19.81 -7.73 6.22
CA LEU A 155 18.99 -6.99 7.20
C LEU A 155 18.51 -5.65 6.65
N THR A 156 19.32 -4.98 5.84
CA THR A 156 18.95 -3.68 5.24
C THR A 156 17.82 -3.83 4.23
N VAL A 157 17.85 -4.87 3.40
CA VAL A 157 16.76 -5.20 2.46
C VAL A 157 15.47 -5.52 3.22
N ILE A 158 15.55 -6.37 4.25
CA ILE A 158 14.38 -6.74 5.07
C ILE A 158 13.77 -5.50 5.74
N PHE A 159 14.63 -4.64 6.31
CA PHE A 159 14.18 -3.41 6.97
C PHE A 159 13.56 -2.43 5.98
N SER A 160 14.11 -2.31 4.76
CA SER A 160 13.57 -1.43 3.72
C SER A 160 12.16 -1.87 3.32
N ALA A 161 11.96 -3.16 3.04
CA ALA A 161 10.63 -3.70 2.73
C ALA A 161 9.62 -3.57 3.89
N PHE A 162 10.09 -3.74 5.13
CA PHE A 162 9.25 -3.50 6.31
C PHE A 162 8.85 -2.02 6.43
N SER A 163 9.79 -1.11 6.21
CA SER A 163 9.56 0.33 6.20
C SER A 163 8.57 0.74 5.10
N ASP A 164 8.66 0.15 3.90
CA ASP A 164 7.71 0.40 2.80
C ASP A 164 6.27 0.04 3.20
N MET A 165 6.09 -1.13 3.81
CA MET A 165 4.77 -1.56 4.28
C MET A 165 4.22 -0.64 5.38
N VAL A 166 5.06 -0.24 6.34
CA VAL A 166 4.68 0.67 7.43
C VAL A 166 4.28 2.04 6.89
N ILE A 167 5.03 2.59 5.93
CA ILE A 167 4.70 3.87 5.30
C ILE A 167 3.40 3.75 4.48
N ALA A 168 3.22 2.67 3.73
CA ALA A 168 1.98 2.43 2.98
C ALA A 168 0.76 2.34 3.92
N LEU A 169 0.87 1.62 5.03
CA LEU A 169 -0.18 1.55 6.06
C LEU A 169 -0.47 2.92 6.70
N ALA A 170 0.57 3.71 7.00
CA ALA A 170 0.40 5.05 7.56
C ALA A 170 -0.34 5.98 6.58
N LEU A 171 0.01 5.91 5.29
CA LEU A 171 -0.69 6.65 4.25
C LEU A 171 -2.15 6.18 4.12
N MET A 172 -2.42 4.87 4.18
CA MET A 172 -3.80 4.38 4.22
C MET A 172 -4.61 5.02 5.35
N SER A 173 -4.04 5.13 6.55
CA SER A 173 -4.70 5.78 7.68
C SER A 173 -5.00 7.25 7.40
N VAL A 174 -4.01 8.01 6.91
CA VAL A 174 -4.14 9.43 6.59
C VAL A 174 -5.19 9.69 5.50
N PHE A 175 -5.26 8.83 4.50
CA PHE A 175 -6.21 8.94 3.39
C PHE A 175 -7.57 8.26 3.67
N GLY A 176 -7.79 7.72 4.87
CA GLY A 176 -9.06 7.10 5.26
C GLY A 176 -9.38 5.79 4.51
N LEU A 177 -8.36 5.13 3.97
CA LEU A 177 -8.46 3.82 3.32
C LEU A 177 -8.60 2.73 4.39
N GLU A 178 -9.53 1.82 4.13
CA GLU A 178 -9.79 0.68 5.01
C GLU A 178 -8.81 -0.45 4.71
N LEU A 179 -8.42 -1.17 5.77
CA LEU A 179 -7.69 -2.41 5.66
C LEU A 179 -8.68 -3.54 5.35
N THR A 180 -8.74 -3.92 4.08
CA THR A 180 -9.51 -5.06 3.53
C THR A 180 -8.57 -6.20 3.13
N GLN A 181 -9.10 -7.39 2.86
CA GLN A 181 -8.36 -8.51 2.26
C GLN A 181 -7.64 -8.09 0.97
N ALA A 182 -8.29 -7.26 0.14
CA ALA A 182 -7.73 -6.75 -1.09
C ALA A 182 -6.52 -5.83 -0.84
N THR A 183 -6.61 -4.91 0.12
CA THR A 183 -5.47 -4.06 0.48
C THR A 183 -4.34 -4.86 1.14
N ILE A 184 -4.66 -5.92 1.90
CA ILE A 184 -3.65 -6.83 2.44
C ILE A 184 -2.93 -7.56 1.32
N ALA A 185 -3.65 -8.03 0.29
CA ALA A 185 -3.03 -8.61 -0.90
C ALA A 185 -2.13 -7.60 -1.63
N ALA A 186 -2.54 -6.33 -1.69
CA ALA A 186 -1.70 -5.26 -2.24
C ALA A 186 -0.42 -5.05 -1.42
N LEU A 187 -0.50 -5.07 -0.10
CA LEU A 187 0.68 -4.99 0.78
C LEU A 187 1.60 -6.21 0.63
N LEU A 188 1.04 -7.42 0.45
CA LEU A 188 1.83 -8.61 0.15
C LEU A 188 2.56 -8.50 -1.19
N MET A 189 1.91 -7.95 -2.21
CA MET A 189 2.53 -7.72 -3.51
C MET A 189 3.61 -6.63 -3.43
N LEU A 190 3.40 -5.59 -2.61
CA LEU A 190 4.40 -4.56 -2.33
C LEU A 190 5.70 -5.15 -1.76
N ILE A 191 5.63 -6.16 -0.87
CA ILE A 191 6.82 -6.85 -0.36
C ILE A 191 7.65 -7.41 -1.53
N GLY A 192 6.98 -8.04 -2.51
CA GLY A 192 7.64 -8.58 -3.70
C GLY A 192 8.33 -7.49 -4.53
N TYR A 193 7.63 -6.39 -4.83
CA TYR A 193 8.20 -5.28 -5.59
C TYR A 193 9.39 -4.62 -4.88
N SER A 194 9.26 -4.37 -3.57
CA SER A 194 10.33 -3.79 -2.77
C SER A 194 11.58 -4.67 -2.76
N VAL A 195 11.41 -5.97 -2.55
CA VAL A 195 12.55 -6.91 -2.50
C VAL A 195 13.25 -7.01 -3.85
N ASP A 196 12.54 -6.95 -4.97
CA ASP A 196 13.14 -6.98 -6.31
C ASP A 196 14.06 -5.77 -6.55
N SER A 197 13.56 -4.55 -6.31
CA SER A 197 14.34 -3.30 -6.37
C SER A 197 15.56 -3.35 -5.44
N ASN A 198 15.36 -3.83 -4.21
CA ASN A 198 16.42 -3.94 -3.21
C ASN A 198 17.49 -4.98 -3.60
N ILE A 199 17.10 -6.12 -4.17
CA ILE A 199 18.03 -7.15 -4.64
C ILE A 199 18.84 -6.62 -5.83
N LEU A 200 18.20 -5.91 -6.77
CA LEU A 200 18.90 -5.29 -7.90
C LEU A 200 19.99 -4.33 -7.42
N LEU A 201 19.64 -3.38 -6.55
CA LEU A 201 20.58 -2.40 -6.00
C LEU A 201 21.73 -3.09 -5.27
N THR A 202 21.40 -4.02 -4.38
CA THR A 202 22.39 -4.73 -3.56
C THR A 202 23.34 -5.55 -4.44
N THR A 203 22.82 -6.21 -5.46
CA THR A 203 23.62 -6.99 -6.42
C THR A 203 24.55 -6.10 -7.22
N LYS A 204 24.04 -4.97 -7.75
CA LYS A 204 24.83 -3.99 -8.50
C LYS A 204 25.98 -3.41 -7.67
N LEU A 205 25.77 -3.17 -6.37
CA LEU A 205 26.81 -2.63 -5.49
C LEU A 205 27.81 -3.68 -5.01
N LEU A 206 27.36 -4.87 -4.62
CA LEU A 206 28.23 -5.93 -4.09
C LEU A 206 29.01 -6.66 -5.19
N ARG A 207 28.40 -6.84 -6.37
CA ARG A 207 29.00 -7.51 -7.53
C ARG A 207 29.19 -6.52 -8.68
N ARG A 208 29.66 -5.32 -8.33
CA ARG A 208 29.90 -4.20 -9.25
C ARG A 208 30.77 -4.62 -10.42
N LYS A 209 30.38 -4.21 -11.62
CA LYS A 209 31.21 -4.33 -12.84
C LYS A 209 31.90 -3.01 -13.17
N GLU A 210 31.35 -1.93 -12.65
CA GLU A 210 31.85 -0.56 -12.76
C GLU A 210 33.05 -0.36 -11.82
N ASP A 211 33.98 0.51 -12.23
CA ASP A 211 35.22 0.78 -11.50
C ASP A 211 35.00 1.48 -10.15
N THR A 212 33.87 2.19 -10.02
CA THR A 212 33.54 2.99 -8.83
C THR A 212 32.19 2.61 -8.24
N ILE A 213 32.07 2.72 -6.91
CA ILE A 213 30.82 2.54 -6.17
C ILE A 213 29.73 3.51 -6.70
N GLU A 214 30.12 4.73 -7.06
CA GLU A 214 29.20 5.75 -7.57
C GLU A 214 28.66 5.40 -8.96
N GLY A 215 29.52 4.87 -9.85
CA GLY A 215 29.09 4.38 -11.16
C GLY A 215 28.10 3.21 -11.04
N ALA A 216 28.40 2.24 -10.18
CA ALA A 216 27.51 1.10 -9.91
C ALA A 216 26.16 1.55 -9.30
N TYR A 217 26.19 2.51 -8.37
CA TYR A 217 24.98 3.11 -7.80
C TYR A 217 24.14 3.81 -8.87
N PHE A 218 24.75 4.66 -9.69
CA PHE A 218 24.03 5.40 -10.74
C PHE A 218 23.40 4.46 -11.77
N SER A 219 24.14 3.43 -12.19
CA SER A 219 23.68 2.32 -13.04
C SER A 219 22.45 1.63 -12.43
N ALA A 220 22.50 1.31 -11.14
CA ALA A 220 21.39 0.68 -10.43
C ALA A 220 20.15 1.61 -10.34
N VAL A 221 20.33 2.87 -9.94
CA VAL A 221 19.25 3.85 -9.84
C VAL A 221 18.59 4.11 -11.19
N SER A 222 19.37 4.18 -12.28
CA SER A 222 18.81 4.38 -13.62
C SER A 222 17.91 3.20 -14.03
N THR A 223 18.32 1.96 -13.77
CA THR A 223 17.47 0.79 -14.03
C THR A 223 16.24 0.80 -13.13
N GLY A 224 16.44 1.06 -11.83
CA GLY A 224 15.40 1.20 -10.83
C GLY A 224 14.32 2.20 -11.20
N PHE A 225 14.73 3.40 -11.60
CA PHE A 225 13.83 4.48 -11.99
C PHE A 225 12.93 4.07 -13.15
N THR A 226 13.47 3.40 -14.17
CA THR A 226 12.68 2.89 -15.29
C THR A 226 11.66 1.84 -14.84
N MET A 227 12.06 0.90 -13.97
CA MET A 227 11.16 -0.12 -13.43
C MET A 227 10.03 0.51 -12.61
N SER A 228 10.36 1.34 -11.62
CA SER A 228 9.37 2.01 -10.76
C SER A 228 8.42 2.90 -11.56
N THR A 229 8.94 3.67 -12.53
CA THR A 229 8.10 4.56 -13.36
C THR A 229 7.15 3.78 -14.25
N THR A 230 7.60 2.65 -14.82
CA THR A 230 6.74 1.79 -15.65
C THR A 230 5.62 1.19 -14.82
N THR A 231 5.93 0.67 -13.62
CA THR A 231 4.93 0.11 -12.71
C THR A 231 3.96 1.18 -12.20
N LEU A 232 4.46 2.35 -11.80
CA LEU A 232 3.61 3.48 -11.38
C LEU A 232 2.70 3.95 -12.51
N GLY A 233 3.19 3.99 -13.76
CA GLY A 233 2.38 4.32 -14.93
C GLY A 233 1.25 3.31 -15.17
N ALA A 234 1.55 2.01 -15.03
CA ALA A 234 0.54 0.95 -15.13
C ALA A 234 -0.50 1.05 -14.01
N LEU A 235 -0.08 1.27 -12.76
CA LEU A 235 -0.97 1.42 -11.62
C LEU A 235 -1.81 2.70 -11.69
N ALA A 236 -1.24 3.81 -12.15
CA ALA A 236 -1.99 5.04 -12.41
C ALA A 236 -3.05 4.82 -13.49
N SER A 237 -2.70 4.09 -14.56
CA SER A 237 -3.65 3.75 -15.62
C SER A 237 -4.76 2.86 -15.07
N LEU A 238 -4.41 1.87 -14.25
CA LEU A 238 -5.38 1.00 -13.58
C LEU A 238 -6.30 1.80 -12.65
N TRP A 239 -5.75 2.70 -11.84
CA TRP A 239 -6.49 3.55 -10.90
C TRP A 239 -7.45 4.51 -11.61
N VAL A 240 -7.08 5.04 -12.78
CA VAL A 240 -7.92 5.94 -13.58
C VAL A 240 -9.00 5.18 -14.35
N LEU A 241 -8.67 4.02 -14.94
CA LEU A 241 -9.57 3.32 -15.87
C LEU A 241 -10.47 2.28 -15.18
N SER A 242 -10.15 1.89 -13.96
CA SER A 242 -10.92 0.90 -13.21
C SER A 242 -12.32 1.40 -12.89
N GLN A 243 -13.26 0.45 -12.86
CA GLN A 243 -14.65 0.68 -12.45
C GLN A 243 -14.98 -0.02 -11.13
N ALA A 244 -14.00 -0.66 -10.47
CA ALA A 244 -14.21 -1.41 -9.25
C ALA A 244 -13.38 -0.79 -8.13
N GLU A 245 -14.03 -0.33 -7.05
CA GLU A 245 -13.36 0.31 -5.90
C GLU A 245 -12.25 -0.58 -5.33
N VAL A 246 -12.47 -1.89 -5.30
CA VAL A 246 -11.48 -2.86 -4.83
C VAL A 246 -10.16 -2.75 -5.62
N ILE A 247 -10.23 -2.54 -6.93
CA ILE A 247 -9.05 -2.37 -7.78
C ILE A 247 -8.41 -1.00 -7.53
N ASP A 248 -9.21 0.05 -7.35
CA ASP A 248 -8.72 1.40 -7.06
C ASP A 248 -7.98 1.44 -5.73
N MET A 249 -8.51 0.76 -4.71
CA MET A 249 -7.87 0.58 -3.40
C MET A 249 -6.53 -0.16 -3.54
N ILE A 250 -6.50 -1.27 -4.28
CA ILE A 250 -5.25 -2.02 -4.53
C ILE A 250 -4.22 -1.11 -5.21
N ALA A 251 -4.62 -0.40 -6.28
CA ALA A 251 -3.73 0.47 -7.02
C ALA A 251 -3.20 1.62 -6.14
N THR A 252 -4.05 2.24 -5.32
CA THR A 252 -3.68 3.33 -4.41
C THR A 252 -2.66 2.86 -3.37
N VAL A 253 -2.89 1.70 -2.75
CA VAL A 253 -1.96 1.13 -1.75
C VAL A 253 -0.61 0.81 -2.38
N LEU A 254 -0.59 0.27 -3.59
CA LEU A 254 0.66 -0.01 -4.32
C LEU A 254 1.39 1.25 -4.72
N ILE A 255 0.69 2.31 -5.14
CA ILE A 255 1.30 3.60 -5.45
C ILE A 255 1.98 4.16 -4.20
N PHE A 256 1.29 4.18 -3.05
CA PHE A 256 1.87 4.61 -1.77
C PHE A 256 3.11 3.79 -1.40
N GLY A 257 3.00 2.46 -1.54
CA GLY A 257 4.10 1.55 -1.28
C GLY A 257 5.30 1.75 -2.21
N LEU A 258 5.08 1.92 -3.52
CA LEU A 258 6.17 2.12 -4.49
C LEU A 258 6.87 3.47 -4.34
N LEU A 259 6.15 4.51 -3.92
CA LEU A 259 6.77 5.78 -3.56
C LEU A 259 7.68 5.62 -2.33
N ALA A 260 7.23 4.86 -1.33
CA ALA A 260 8.05 4.51 -0.17
C ALA A 260 9.26 3.64 -0.57
N ASP A 261 9.06 2.62 -1.41
CA ASP A 261 10.12 1.75 -1.94
C ASP A 261 11.19 2.56 -2.67
N PHE A 262 10.79 3.49 -3.53
CA PHE A 262 11.75 4.32 -4.24
C PHE A 262 12.65 5.10 -3.27
N MET A 263 12.07 5.67 -2.21
CA MET A 263 12.83 6.35 -1.17
C MET A 263 13.71 5.37 -0.36
N ASN A 264 13.15 4.28 0.15
CA ASN A 264 13.87 3.37 1.04
C ASN A 264 14.95 2.59 0.28
N THR A 265 14.68 2.10 -0.92
CA THR A 265 15.68 1.39 -1.72
C THR A 265 16.81 2.33 -2.16
N TRP A 266 16.49 3.41 -2.88
CA TRP A 266 17.53 4.21 -3.54
C TRP A 266 18.23 5.22 -2.64
N ILE A 267 17.69 5.49 -1.44
CA ILE A 267 18.28 6.41 -0.46
C ILE A 267 18.73 5.65 0.79
N LEU A 268 17.83 4.95 1.49
CA LEU A 268 18.17 4.27 2.75
C LEU A 268 19.09 3.07 2.52
N ASN A 269 18.66 2.07 1.75
CA ASN A 269 19.46 0.86 1.49
C ASN A 269 20.77 1.21 0.77
N ALA A 270 20.70 2.06 -0.26
CA ALA A 270 21.89 2.57 -0.94
C ALA A 270 22.87 3.26 0.03
N GLY A 271 22.37 4.10 0.95
CA GLY A 271 23.17 4.77 1.96
C GLY A 271 23.89 3.79 2.88
N VAL A 272 23.17 2.77 3.40
CA VAL A 272 23.76 1.73 4.26
C VAL A 272 24.80 0.90 3.51
N LEU A 273 24.51 0.48 2.27
CA LEU A 273 25.43 -0.32 1.46
C LEU A 273 26.69 0.45 1.08
N ARG A 274 26.58 1.72 0.68
CA ARG A 274 27.74 2.57 0.38
C ARG A 274 28.60 2.75 1.63
N TRP A 275 27.99 2.99 2.78
CA TRP A 275 28.71 3.10 4.05
C TRP A 275 29.43 1.79 4.44
N TYR A 276 28.80 0.64 4.21
CA TYR A 276 29.40 -0.67 4.43
C TYR A 276 30.61 -0.91 3.52
N LEU A 277 30.48 -0.67 2.21
CA LEU A 277 31.55 -0.87 1.24
C LEU A 277 32.76 0.05 1.47
N GLN A 278 32.52 1.32 1.80
CA GLN A 278 33.58 2.29 2.12
C GLN A 278 34.39 1.90 3.37
N ARG A 279 33.80 1.15 4.31
CA ARG A 279 34.53 0.59 5.46
C ARG A 279 35.34 -0.64 5.09
N GLY A 280 34.89 -1.42 4.11
CA GLY A 280 35.60 -2.58 3.57
C GLY A 280 36.86 -2.19 2.79
N GLU A 281 36.81 -1.12 1.98
CA GLU A 281 37.97 -0.63 1.20
C GLU A 281 39.08 0.04 2.04
N LYS A 282 38.79 0.39 3.30
CA LYS A 282 39.78 0.98 4.23
C LYS A 282 40.56 -0.06 5.05
N ARG A 283 40.30 -1.36 4.84
CA ARG A 283 41.03 -2.48 5.44
C ARG A 283 41.84 -3.18 4.38
#